data_AF-A0A2D7RD30-F1
#
_entry.id   AF-A0A2D7RD30-F1
#
_cell.length_a   1.000
_cell.length_b   1.000
_cell.length_c   1.000
_cell.angle_alpha   90.00
_cell.angle_beta   90.00
_cell.angle_gamma   90.00
#
_symmetry.space_group_name_H-M   'P 1'
#
loop_
_entity.id
_entity.type
_entity.pdbx_description
1 polymer ?
#
loop_
_entity_poly.entity_id
_entity_poly.type
_entity_poly.pdbx_seq_one_letter_code
_entity_poly.pdbx_strand_id
1 'polypeptide(L)' 'MSNPVNLIYVRAAVEAATGIEVPLEKLKQYLLQEGLITPYEAKHKCPIFTGYGPYYSNEDFSVDETPLLLQDDVFQ' A
#
# COMPACT_ATOMS: atom_id res chain seq x y z
N MET A 1 17.47 17.47 -3.79
CA MET A 1 16.39 16.68 -3.14
C MET A 1 15.82 15.74 -4.18
N SER A 2 15.78 14.43 -3.92
CA SER A 2 15.23 13.45 -4.88
C SER A 2 13.96 12.87 -4.29
N ASN A 3 12.88 12.95 -5.06
CA ASN A 3 11.53 12.57 -4.63
C ASN A 3 11.42 11.05 -4.43
N PRO A 4 10.62 10.59 -3.44
CA PRO A 4 10.31 9.18 -3.29
C PRO A 4 9.63 8.64 -4.56
N VAL A 5 10.01 7.44 -4.98
CA VAL A 5 9.44 6.78 -6.16
C VAL A 5 8.28 5.93 -5.69
N ASN A 6 7.08 6.27 -6.13
CA ASN A 6 5.89 5.50 -5.81
C ASN A 6 5.74 4.33 -6.79
N LEU A 7 6.06 3.12 -6.30
CA LEU A 7 6.03 1.88 -7.08
C LEU A 7 4.65 1.51 -7.61
N ILE A 8 3.56 2.02 -7.03
CA ILE A 8 2.19 1.76 -7.51
C ILE A 8 1.98 2.40 -8.89
N TYR A 9 2.44 3.63 -9.08
CA TYR A 9 2.33 4.31 -10.37
C TYR A 9 3.21 3.65 -11.43
N VAL A 10 4.41 3.23 -11.05
CA VAL A 10 5.31 2.52 -11.97
C VAL A 10 4.68 1.19 -12.39
N ARG A 11 4.08 0.44 -11.46
CA ARG A 11 3.38 -0.81 -11.77
C ARG A 11 2.24 -0.58 -12.76
N ALA A 12 1.40 0.41 -12.52
CA ALA A 12 0.29 0.74 -13.41
C ALA A 12 0.77 1.08 -14.84
N ALA A 13 1.90 1.80 -14.97
CA ALA A 13 2.48 2.11 -16.27
C ALA A 13 3.03 0.86 -16.98
N VAL A 14 3.72 -0.02 -16.25
CA VAL A 14 4.24 -1.29 -16.79
C VAL A 14 3.09 -2.22 -17.20
N GLU A 15 2.05 -2.32 -16.39
CA GLU A 15 0.84 -3.10 -16.69
C GLU A 15 0.13 -2.55 -17.92
N ALA A 16 0.00 -1.22 -18.05
CA ALA A 16 -0.62 -0.60 -19.22
C ALA A 16 0.18 -0.83 -20.51
N ALA A 17 1.52 -0.87 -20.42
CA ALA A 17 2.40 -1.09 -21.57
C ALA A 17 2.53 -2.57 -21.98
N THR A 18 2.49 -3.49 -21.01
CA THR A 18 2.81 -4.92 -21.24
C THR A 18 1.63 -5.86 -21.10
N GLY A 19 0.57 -5.45 -20.38
CA GLY A 19 -0.54 -6.31 -19.98
C GLY A 19 -0.21 -7.30 -18.87
N ILE A 20 0.98 -7.24 -18.27
CA ILE A 20 1.44 -8.19 -17.26
C ILE A 20 1.38 -7.56 -15.87
N GLU A 21 0.68 -8.21 -14.94
CA GLU A 21 0.69 -7.83 -13.53
C GLU A 21 2.02 -8.26 -12.88
N VAL A 22 2.77 -7.29 -12.37
CA VAL A 22 4.08 -7.53 -11.75
C VAL A 22 4.01 -7.19 -10.26
N PRO A 23 4.35 -8.13 -9.35
CA PRO A 23 4.38 -7.84 -7.93
C PRO A 23 5.46 -6.78 -7.62
N LEU A 24 5.18 -5.90 -6.66
CA LEU A 24 6.03 -4.73 -6.35
C LEU A 24 7.48 -5.09 -6.01
N GLU A 25 7.70 -6.25 -5.39
CA GLU A 25 9.05 -6.77 -5.11
C GLU A 25 9.84 -7.05 -6.38
N LYS A 26 9.22 -7.73 -7.36
CA LYS A 26 9.85 -8.01 -8.66
C LYS A 26 10.04 -6.73 -9.46
N LEU A 27 9.05 -5.84 -9.45
CA LEU A 27 9.15 -4.56 -10.13
C LEU A 27 10.35 -3.76 -9.60
N LYS A 28 10.55 -3.72 -8.28
CA LYS A 28 11.72 -3.09 -7.67
C LYS A 28 13.04 -3.72 -8.10
N GLN A 29 13.08 -5.05 -8.22
CA GLN A 29 14.26 -5.76 -8.72
C GLN A 29 14.56 -5.40 -10.18
N TYR A 30 13.54 -5.35 -11.05
CA TYR A 30 13.70 -4.96 -12.45
C TYR A 30 14.21 -3.53 -12.58
N LEU A 31 13.63 -2.59 -11.83
CA LEU A 31 14.11 -1.20 -11.82
C LEU A 31 15.57 -1.08 -11.40
N LEU A 32 16.03 -1.92 -10.47
CA LEU A 32 17.42 -1.96 -10.03
C LEU A 32 18.34 -2.59 -11.09
N GLN A 33 17.90 -3.66 -11.74
CA GLN A 33 18.65 -4.35 -12.80
C GLN A 33 18.84 -3.47 -14.04
N GLU A 34 17.80 -2.73 -14.42
CA GLU A 34 17.81 -1.78 -15.54
C GLU A 34 18.52 -0.45 -15.18
N GLY A 35 18.97 -0.28 -13.94
CA GLY A 35 19.68 0.92 -13.48
C GLY A 35 18.81 2.17 -13.35
N LEU A 36 17.47 2.03 -13.35
CA LEU A 36 16.52 3.13 -13.17
C LEU A 36 16.49 3.66 -11.73
N ILE A 37 16.85 2.80 -10.78
CA ILE A 37 17.03 3.16 -9.36
C ILE A 37 18.37 2.63 -8.87
N THR A 38 18.98 3.32 -7.92
CA THR A 38 20.18 2.83 -7.23
C THR A 38 19.82 1.89 -6.06
N PRO A 39 20.75 1.06 -5.56
CA PRO A 39 20.53 0.24 -4.36
C PRO A 39 20.11 1.06 -3.14
N TYR A 40 20.65 2.29 -3.01
CA TYR A 40 20.27 3.23 -1.97
C TYR A 40 18.79 3.64 -2.10
N GLU A 41 18.33 3.93 -3.31
CA GLU A 41 16.96 4.33 -3.58
C GLU A 41 15.96 3.19 -3.45
N ALA A 42 16.36 1.98 -3.83
CA ALA A 42 15.56 0.78 -3.61
C ALA A 42 15.29 0.50 -2.13
N LYS A 43 16.18 0.96 -1.23
CA LYS A 43 16.03 0.82 0.22
C LYS A 43 15.30 2.00 0.87
N HIS A 44 15.61 3.22 0.46
CA HIS A 44 15.16 4.43 1.16
C HIS A 44 14.03 5.19 0.47
N LYS A 45 13.83 4.98 -0.83
CA LYS A 45 12.88 5.75 -1.65
C LYS A 45 11.78 4.91 -2.31
N CYS A 46 11.88 3.59 -2.23
CA CYS A 46 10.90 2.65 -2.80
C CYS A 46 10.34 1.69 -1.72
N PRO A 47 9.73 2.19 -0.63
CA PRO A 47 9.14 1.33 0.38
C PRO A 47 7.95 0.56 -0.21
N ILE A 48 7.88 -0.73 0.08
CA ILE A 48 6.71 -1.56 -0.25
C ILE A 48 5.78 -1.47 0.97
N PHE A 49 4.60 -0.90 0.77
CA PHE A 49 3.59 -0.85 1.81
C PHE A 49 2.98 -2.24 1.99
N THR A 50 3.22 -2.85 3.15
CA THR A 50 2.71 -4.19 3.51
C THR A 50 1.43 -4.14 4.34
N GLY A 51 0.79 -2.97 4.43
CA GLY A 51 -0.38 -2.75 5.27
C GLY A 51 -0.03 -2.32 6.69
N TYR A 52 -1.06 -2.16 7.52
CA TYR A 52 -0.90 -1.82 8.94
C TYR A 52 -0.91 -3.04 9.87
N GLY A 53 -1.02 -4.26 9.32
CA GLY A 53 -1.07 -5.50 10.08
C GLY A 53 -0.04 -5.55 11.22
N PRO A 54 1.26 -5.31 10.96
CA PRO A 54 2.29 -5.32 12.01
C PRO A 54 2.06 -4.34 13.17
N TYR A 55 1.30 -3.27 12.96
CA TYR A 55 0.99 -2.26 13.98
C TYR A 55 -0.29 -2.57 14.76
N TYR A 56 -1.18 -3.38 14.19
CA TYR A 56 -2.51 -3.68 14.73
C TYR A 56 -2.71 -5.17 15.06
N SER A 57 -1.69 -6.03 14.88
CA SER A 57 -1.76 -7.48 15.16
C SER A 57 -2.12 -7.82 16.60
N ASN A 58 -1.99 -6.88 17.54
CA ASN A 58 -2.28 -7.07 18.96
C ASN A 58 -3.54 -6.35 19.44
N GLU A 59 -4.24 -5.63 18.56
CA GLU A 59 -5.47 -4.92 18.94
C GLU A 59 -6.68 -5.76 18.50
N ASP A 60 -7.39 -6.28 19.50
CA ASP A 60 -8.69 -6.93 19.33
C ASP A 60 -9.72 -5.83 19.03
N PHE A 61 -10.11 -5.70 17.76
CA PHE A 61 -11.15 -4.78 17.31
C PHE A 61 -12.55 -5.40 17.42
N SER A 62 -12.76 -6.34 18.34
CA SER A 62 -14.11 -6.74 18.72
C SER A 62 -14.84 -5.51 19.27
N VAL A 63 -15.71 -4.95 18.42
CA VAL A 63 -16.77 -4.08 18.92
C VAL A 63 -17.67 -4.97 19.76
N ASP A 64 -17.74 -4.72 21.07
CA ASP A 64 -18.90 -5.15 21.85
C ASP A 64 -20.11 -4.66 21.07
N GLU A 65 -20.95 -5.58 20.59
CA GLU A 65 -22.22 -5.29 19.93
C GLU A 65 -23.08 -4.51 20.92
N THR A 66 -22.84 -3.21 21.03
CA THR A 66 -23.72 -2.29 21.69
C THR A 66 -24.93 -2.24 20.78
N PRO A 67 -26.10 -2.78 21.20
CA PRO A 67 -27.26 -2.73 20.36
C PRO A 67 -27.53 -1.25 20.07
N LEU A 68 -27.49 -0.89 18.79
CA LEU A 68 -27.91 0.42 18.34
C LEU A 68 -29.37 0.54 18.75
N LEU A 69 -29.62 1.16 19.90
CA LEU A 69 -30.91 1.72 20.22
C LEU A 69 -31.10 2.85 19.21
N LEU A 70 -31.65 2.50 18.05
CA LEU A 70 -32.43 3.39 17.22
C LEU A 70 -33.55 3.90 18.11
N GLN A 71 -33.27 4.94 18.89
CA GLN A 71 -34.29 5.81 19.39
C GLN A 71 -34.84 6.48 18.14
N ASP A 72 -35.97 5.96 17.67
CA ASP A 72 -36.81 6.65 16.71
C ASP A 72 -37.02 8.07 17.26
N ASP A 73 -36.33 9.03 16.66
CA ASP A 73 -36.52 10.44 16.94
C ASP A 73 -38.00 10.75 16.73
N VAL A 74 -38.70 10.94 17.85
CA VAL A 74 -40.04 11.51 17.88
C VAL A 74 -39.89 12.96 17.42
N PHE A 75 -40.03 13.20 16.13
CA PHE A 75 -40.32 14.53 15.61
C PHE A 75 -41.73 14.92 16.06
N GLN A 76 -41.83 15.67 17.17
CA GLN A 76 -42.97 16.53 17.47
C GLN A 76 -42.68 17.96 17.03
#